data_AF-A0AAE6ZZA0-F1
#
_entry.id   AF-A0AAE6ZZA0-F1
#
_cell.length_a   1.000
_cell.length_b   1.000
_cell.length_c   1.000
_cell.angle_alpha   90.00
_cell.angle_beta   90.00
_cell.angle_gamma   90.00
#
_symmetry.space_group_name_H-M   'P 1'
#
loop_
_entity.id
_entity.type
_entity.pdbx_description
1 polymer ?
#
loop_
_entity_poly.entity_id
_entity_poly.type
_entity_poly.pdbx_seq_one_letter_code
_entity_poly.pdbx_strand_id
1 'polypeptide(L)'
;MSTLCRKSIRRCRNRFVGAQLYRLVGARSRNEFASLCDRLDRPHHYVVPSGVGVEAVHQTNPKWLRLLDQGIQLHANCLNRLCSVFPEILAVINDPLWEILSWDSDDREAPATYLEQLRPHCRALTSSTYRCRINAGMIAALGVPDWTYLAMPLALLRCSTRRAPQRRWLQEHFSYYFAAASLSPTYHRCFPDLWALIDQWLRAGGLCTDLSRIIWPASAKTFEFQQVALRQAREGLIDCGWLPAADRPSRCDLAMLWCIHIGGTQLYEKLVLSQSRGVRRCPALLRQRMRALDPRLDVIIMPRRTNLPNSLAPAPTAGLGGRID
;
A
#
# COMPACT_ATOMS: atom_id res chain seq x y z
N MET A 1 -17.79 24.38 -7.01
CA MET A 1 -18.38 23.86 -5.74
C MET A 1 -18.51 22.34 -5.69
N SER A 2 -17.46 21.69 -5.21
CA SER A 2 -17.54 20.55 -4.28
C SER A 2 -16.21 20.53 -3.50
N THR A 3 -16.08 21.43 -2.52
CA THR A 3 -15.05 21.30 -1.50
C THR A 3 -15.34 20.02 -0.74
N LEU A 4 -14.51 18.99 -0.90
CA LEU A 4 -14.62 17.77 -0.09
C LEU A 4 -14.87 18.15 1.37
N CYS A 5 -15.81 17.46 2.03
CA CYS A 5 -16.13 17.77 3.40
C CYS A 5 -14.87 17.66 4.27
N ARG A 6 -14.40 18.79 4.81
CA ARG A 6 -13.22 18.83 5.69
C ARG A 6 -13.31 17.83 6.84
N LYS A 7 -14.54 17.52 7.30
CA LYS A 7 -14.79 16.48 8.31
C LYS A 7 -14.44 15.09 7.78
N SER A 8 -14.79 14.74 6.54
CA SER A 8 -14.46 13.46 5.91
C SER A 8 -12.95 13.27 5.70
N ILE A 9 -12.25 14.33 5.26
CA ILE A 9 -10.78 14.32 5.15
C ILE A 9 -10.15 14.08 6.53
N ARG A 10 -10.56 14.85 7.54
CA ARG A 10 -10.07 14.68 8.92
C ARG A 10 -10.34 13.28 9.47
N ARG A 11 -11.54 12.75 9.22
CA ARG A 11 -11.90 11.38 9.62
C ARG A 11 -10.97 10.35 8.99
N CYS A 12 -10.75 10.43 7.68
CA CYS A 12 -9.84 9.52 6.97
C CYS A 12 -8.42 9.62 7.53
N ARG A 13 -7.87 10.84 7.67
CA ARG A 13 -6.56 11.07 8.29
C ARG A 13 -6.45 10.45 9.68
N ASN A 14 -7.46 10.63 10.53
CA ASN A 14 -7.45 10.06 11.88
C ASN A 14 -7.47 8.52 11.87
N ARG A 15 -8.10 7.88 10.87
CA ARG A 15 -7.99 6.42 10.70
C ARG A 15 -6.58 6.00 10.30
N PHE A 16 -5.90 6.76 9.45
CA PHE A 16 -4.47 6.53 9.15
C PHE A 16 -3.59 6.71 10.39
N VAL A 17 -3.88 7.70 11.24
CA VAL A 17 -3.22 7.85 12.55
C VAL A 17 -3.46 6.63 13.43
N GLY A 18 -4.71 6.16 13.53
CA GLY A 18 -5.04 4.95 14.29
C GLY A 18 -4.30 3.71 13.78
N ALA A 19 -4.30 3.50 12.47
CA ALA A 19 -3.60 2.38 11.84
C ALA A 19 -2.08 2.43 12.07
N GLN A 20 -1.48 3.62 11.97
CA GLN A 20 -0.07 3.80 12.25
C GLN A 20 0.26 3.56 13.72
N LEU A 21 -0.57 4.07 14.64
CA LEU A 21 -0.41 3.83 16.07
C LEU A 21 -0.52 2.34 16.39
N TYR A 22 -1.48 1.63 15.80
CA TYR A 22 -1.64 0.17 15.96
C TYR A 22 -0.37 -0.59 15.59
N ARG A 23 0.26 -0.21 14.48
CA ARG A 23 1.54 -0.79 14.04
C ARG A 23 2.67 -0.44 15.01
N LEU A 24 2.78 0.81 15.44
CA LEU A 24 3.88 1.30 16.29
C LEU A 24 3.85 0.69 17.69
N VAL A 25 2.67 0.50 18.29
CA VAL A 25 2.56 -0.19 19.58
C VAL A 25 2.77 -1.70 19.48
N GLY A 26 2.81 -2.26 18.26
CA GLY A 26 3.08 -3.69 18.04
C GLY A 26 1.94 -4.62 18.47
N ALA A 27 0.70 -4.11 18.53
CA ALA A 27 -0.44 -4.89 19.01
C ALA A 27 -0.81 -6.04 18.05
N ARG A 28 -1.04 -7.23 18.61
CA ARG A 28 -1.48 -8.43 17.87
C ARG A 28 -3.00 -8.48 17.77
N SER A 29 -3.70 -7.86 18.72
CA SER A 29 -5.15 -7.77 18.73
C SER A 29 -5.66 -6.35 18.98
N ARG A 30 -6.94 -6.13 18.68
CA ARG A 30 -7.65 -4.87 18.93
C ARG A 30 -7.75 -4.54 20.42
N ASN A 31 -7.96 -5.54 21.25
CA ASN A 31 -8.06 -5.36 22.71
C ASN A 31 -6.70 -5.01 23.31
N GLU A 32 -5.64 -5.70 22.85
CA GLU A 32 -4.26 -5.39 23.23
C GLU A 32 -3.88 -3.97 22.81
N PHE A 33 -4.23 -3.57 21.59
CA PHE A 33 -4.04 -2.19 21.12
C PHE A 33 -4.67 -1.17 22.05
N ALA A 34 -5.94 -1.34 22.42
CA ALA A 34 -6.63 -0.40 23.30
C ALA A 34 -5.96 -0.34 24.68
N SER A 35 -5.56 -1.48 25.24
CA SER A 35 -4.86 -1.55 26.53
C SER A 35 -3.49 -0.85 26.51
N LEU A 36 -2.67 -1.11 25.48
CA LEU A 36 -1.37 -0.48 25.32
C LEU A 36 -1.49 1.04 25.15
N CYS A 37 -2.45 1.50 24.34
CA CYS A 37 -2.67 2.93 24.15
C CYS A 37 -3.16 3.63 25.43
N ASP A 38 -4.01 2.97 26.24
CA ASP A 38 -4.41 3.52 27.54
C ASP A 38 -3.22 3.65 28.51
N ARG A 39 -2.35 2.64 28.58
CA ARG A 39 -1.13 2.70 29.40
C ARG A 39 -0.22 3.86 28.99
N LEU A 40 -0.10 4.11 27.68
CA LEU A 40 0.69 5.22 27.15
C LEU A 40 0.07 6.59 27.42
N ASP A 41 -1.26 6.71 27.28
CA ASP A 41 -1.94 8.00 27.48
C ASP A 41 -2.14 8.36 28.95
N ARG A 42 -2.26 7.36 29.83
CA ARG A 42 -2.53 7.52 31.27
C ARG A 42 -1.70 6.54 32.11
N PRO A 43 -0.36 6.66 32.14
CA PRO A 43 0.50 5.72 32.84
C PRO A 43 0.14 5.60 34.33
N HIS A 44 -0.22 6.71 34.99
CA HIS A 44 -0.58 6.73 36.42
C HIS A 44 -1.79 5.85 36.79
N HIS A 45 -2.69 5.55 35.84
CA HIS A 45 -3.82 4.65 36.11
C HIS A 45 -3.42 3.16 36.14
N TYR A 46 -2.20 2.86 35.66
CA TYR A 46 -1.64 1.51 35.57
C TYR A 46 -0.41 1.32 36.47
N VAL A 47 -0.01 2.36 37.21
CA VAL A 47 1.00 2.30 38.26
C VAL A 47 0.27 2.18 39.59
N VAL A 48 -0.19 0.98 39.95
CA VAL A 48 -0.64 0.69 41.33
C VAL A 48 0.30 -0.35 41.93
N PRO A 49 0.92 -0.09 43.09
CA PRO A 49 1.71 -1.07 43.81
C PRO A 49 0.79 -2.19 44.29
N SER A 50 1.25 -3.42 44.14
CA SER A 50 0.63 -4.65 44.62
C SER A 50 0.18 -4.50 46.08
N GLY A 51 -1.13 -4.33 46.27
CA GLY A 51 -1.74 -4.19 47.59
C GLY A 51 -3.18 -4.69 47.52
N VAL A 52 -3.34 -5.98 47.78
CA VAL A 52 -4.61 -6.66 48.07
C VAL A 52 -5.62 -6.72 46.92
N GLY A 53 -5.59 -7.83 46.18
CA GLY A 53 -6.82 -8.59 45.86
C GLY A 53 -7.84 -8.01 44.88
N VAL A 54 -7.53 -6.97 44.10
CA VAL A 54 -8.44 -6.50 43.06
C VAL A 54 -7.78 -6.68 41.70
N GLU A 55 -8.07 -7.80 41.04
CA GLU A 55 -8.06 -7.86 39.57
C GLU A 55 -9.15 -6.90 39.06
N ALA A 56 -8.91 -5.59 39.16
CA ALA A 56 -9.69 -4.63 38.42
C ALA A 56 -9.31 -4.88 36.97
N VAL A 57 -10.16 -5.61 36.26
CA VAL A 57 -10.09 -5.71 34.81
C VAL A 57 -10.31 -4.29 34.30
N HIS A 58 -9.23 -3.52 34.15
CA HIS A 58 -9.28 -2.14 33.68
C HIS A 58 -9.92 -2.17 32.29
N GLN A 59 -11.19 -1.77 32.23
CA GLN A 59 -11.95 -1.74 31.00
C GLN A 59 -11.25 -0.77 30.03
N THR A 60 -10.85 -1.28 28.88
CA THR A 60 -10.12 -0.49 27.89
C THR A 60 -11.00 0.63 27.34
N ASN A 61 -10.41 1.80 27.16
CA ASN A 61 -11.12 2.98 26.70
C ASN A 61 -11.59 2.78 25.25
N PRO A 62 -12.91 2.86 24.98
CA PRO A 62 -13.44 2.62 23.64
C PRO A 62 -12.93 3.64 22.61
N LYS A 63 -12.36 4.78 23.04
CA LYS A 63 -11.82 5.80 22.13
C LYS A 63 -10.76 5.23 21.17
N TRP A 64 -9.94 4.26 21.60
CA TRP A 64 -8.89 3.69 20.76
C TRP A 64 -9.47 2.87 19.63
N LEU A 65 -10.46 2.03 19.93
CA LEU A 65 -11.17 1.26 18.91
C LEU A 65 -11.94 2.19 17.96
N ARG A 66 -12.57 3.24 18.50
CA ARG A 66 -13.23 4.27 17.68
C ARG A 66 -12.25 5.04 16.80
N LEU A 67 -11.00 5.24 17.21
CA LEU A 67 -9.98 5.86 16.37
C LEU A 67 -9.68 4.98 15.16
N LEU A 68 -9.51 3.66 15.37
CA LEU A 68 -9.25 2.70 14.29
C LEU A 68 -10.41 2.58 13.29
N ASP A 69 -11.63 2.45 13.81
CA ASP A 69 -12.79 2.10 13.00
C ASP A 69 -13.47 3.33 12.41
N GLN A 70 -13.62 4.38 13.23
CA GLN A 70 -14.44 5.55 12.91
C GLN A 70 -13.60 6.81 12.63
N GLY A 71 -12.30 6.81 12.92
CA GLY A 71 -11.45 7.98 12.72
C GLY A 71 -11.82 9.15 13.64
N ILE A 72 -12.20 8.88 14.88
CA ILE A 72 -12.51 9.95 15.83
C ILE A 72 -11.31 10.87 16.06
N GLN A 73 -11.60 12.13 16.38
CA GLN A 73 -10.55 13.07 16.78
C GLN A 73 -10.13 12.80 18.23
N LEU A 74 -8.83 12.61 18.45
CA LEU A 74 -8.26 12.59 19.79
C LEU A 74 -8.17 14.00 20.35
N HIS A 75 -8.27 14.11 21.67
CA HIS A 75 -7.99 15.37 22.36
C HIS A 75 -6.54 15.80 22.12
N ALA A 76 -6.29 17.11 21.97
CA ALA A 76 -4.97 17.65 21.63
C ALA A 76 -3.86 17.16 22.58
N ASN A 77 -4.10 17.19 23.89
CA ASN A 77 -3.12 16.70 24.88
C ASN A 77 -2.78 15.21 24.73
N CYS A 78 -3.76 14.38 24.36
CA CYS A 78 -3.54 12.96 24.11
C CYS A 78 -2.70 12.78 22.84
N LEU A 79 -3.02 13.51 21.77
CA LEU A 79 -2.25 13.48 20.54
C LEU A 79 -0.80 13.95 20.73
N ASN A 80 -0.59 15.04 21.47
CA ASN A 80 0.75 15.57 21.76
C ASN A 80 1.61 14.55 22.52
N ARG A 81 1.03 13.85 23.51
CA ARG A 81 1.73 12.76 24.21
C ARG A 81 2.09 11.62 23.26
N LEU A 82 1.15 11.18 22.42
CA LEU A 82 1.42 10.13 21.43
C LEU A 82 2.54 10.55 20.47
N CYS A 83 2.51 11.77 19.95
CA CYS A 83 3.55 12.28 19.04
C CYS A 83 4.91 12.41 19.73
N SER A 84 4.96 12.66 21.05
CA SER A 84 6.22 12.71 21.80
C SER A 84 6.88 11.34 21.93
N VAL A 85 6.08 10.26 21.99
CA VAL A 85 6.57 8.88 22.05
C VAL A 85 6.82 8.33 20.64
N PHE A 86 5.95 8.69 19.70
CA PHE A 86 5.91 8.19 18.33
C PHE A 86 5.87 9.35 17.32
N PRO A 87 7.03 9.96 17.01
CA PRO A 87 7.11 11.08 16.08
C PRO A 87 6.58 10.75 14.67
N GLU A 88 6.58 9.48 14.25
CA GLU A 88 6.07 9.02 12.96
C GLU A 88 4.56 9.29 12.77
N ILE A 89 3.82 9.53 13.85
CA ILE A 89 2.43 9.97 13.77
C ILE A 89 2.34 11.37 13.14
N LEU A 90 3.32 12.24 13.38
CA LEU A 90 3.36 13.58 12.78
C LEU A 90 3.51 13.49 11.25
N ALA A 91 4.29 12.52 10.76
CA ALA A 91 4.41 12.28 9.31
C ALA A 91 3.05 11.94 8.69
N VAL A 92 2.21 11.17 9.40
CA VAL A 92 0.84 10.89 8.95
C VAL A 92 -0.04 12.14 8.97
N ILE A 93 0.04 12.95 10.03
CA ILE A 93 -0.83 14.13 10.20
C ILE A 93 -0.51 15.22 9.18
N ASN A 94 0.78 15.42 8.92
CA ASN A 94 1.31 16.50 8.09
C ASN A 94 1.54 16.08 6.64
N ASP A 95 1.09 14.89 6.24
CA ASP A 95 1.25 14.43 4.86
C ASP A 95 0.53 15.40 3.89
N PRO A 96 1.19 15.85 2.81
CA PRO A 96 0.62 16.81 1.86
C PRO A 96 -0.65 16.32 1.17
N LEU A 97 -0.91 15.01 1.16
CA LEU A 97 -2.15 14.44 0.62
C LEU A 97 -3.40 15.10 1.23
N TRP A 98 -3.39 15.37 2.54
CA TRP A 98 -4.58 15.92 3.21
C TRP A 98 -4.89 17.35 2.78
N GLU A 99 -3.86 18.13 2.46
CA GLU A 99 -4.00 19.48 1.91
C GLU A 99 -4.53 19.43 0.48
N ILE A 100 -3.97 18.55 -0.37
CA ILE A 100 -4.38 18.40 -1.77
C ILE A 100 -5.84 18.00 -1.90
N LEU A 101 -6.30 17.08 -1.04
CA LEU A 101 -7.71 16.68 -1.00
C LEU A 101 -8.62 17.83 -0.53
N SER A 102 -8.09 18.87 0.10
CA SER A 102 -8.86 20.03 0.54
C SER A 102 -8.96 21.15 -0.50
N TRP A 103 -8.21 21.09 -1.60
CA TRP A 103 -8.24 22.09 -2.67
C TRP A 103 -9.60 22.17 -3.34
N ASP A 104 -10.17 23.37 -3.39
CA ASP A 104 -11.43 23.65 -4.06
C ASP A 104 -11.31 23.38 -5.56
N SER A 105 -12.33 22.79 -6.20
CA SER A 105 -12.40 22.46 -7.64
C SER A 105 -11.94 23.60 -8.55
N ASP A 106 -12.22 24.82 -8.11
CA ASP A 106 -12.07 26.05 -8.88
C ASP A 106 -10.67 26.69 -8.70
N ASP A 107 -9.89 26.22 -7.72
CA ASP A 107 -8.50 26.63 -7.50
C ASP A 107 -7.56 25.94 -8.52
N ARG A 108 -7.29 26.68 -9.61
CA ARG A 108 -6.43 26.22 -10.70
C ARG A 108 -4.94 26.47 -10.43
N GLU A 109 -4.61 27.30 -9.44
CA GLU A 109 -3.23 27.72 -9.17
C GLU A 109 -2.55 26.83 -8.12
N ALA A 110 -3.29 26.31 -7.15
CA ALA A 110 -2.74 25.44 -6.10
C ALA A 110 -1.98 24.22 -6.65
N PRO A 111 -2.50 23.45 -7.63
CA PRO A 111 -1.75 22.35 -8.22
C PRO A 111 -0.43 22.79 -8.86
N ALA A 112 -0.43 23.90 -9.61
CA ALA A 112 0.76 24.41 -10.27
C ALA A 112 1.81 24.88 -9.25
N THR A 113 1.37 25.60 -8.22
CA THR A 113 2.23 26.12 -7.15
C THR A 113 2.92 25.00 -6.38
N TYR A 114 2.16 23.99 -5.93
CA TYR A 114 2.70 22.81 -5.26
C TYR A 114 3.73 22.08 -6.14
N LEU A 115 3.43 21.93 -7.43
CA LEU A 115 4.30 21.24 -8.38
C LEU A 115 5.57 22.02 -8.74
N GLU A 116 5.57 23.36 -8.68
CA GLU A 116 6.79 24.16 -8.83
C GLU A 116 7.63 24.14 -7.54
N GLN A 117 7.00 24.14 -6.36
CA GLN A 117 7.72 23.97 -5.08
C GLN A 117 8.41 22.60 -4.99
N LEU A 118 7.77 21.54 -5.49
CA LEU A 118 8.34 20.18 -5.48
C LEU A 118 9.42 19.97 -6.55
N ARG A 119 9.42 20.79 -7.61
CA ARG A 119 10.28 20.61 -8.80
C ARG A 119 11.78 20.52 -8.50
N PRO A 120 12.38 21.32 -7.60
CA PRO A 120 13.82 21.23 -7.31
C PRO A 120 14.24 19.88 -6.73
N HIS A 121 13.30 19.07 -6.24
CA HIS A 121 13.58 17.82 -5.54
C HIS A 121 12.99 16.59 -6.26
N CYS A 122 12.30 16.79 -7.38
CA CYS A 122 11.61 15.71 -8.08
C CYS A 122 11.93 15.74 -9.58
N ARG A 123 12.83 14.83 -10.01
CA ARG A 123 13.26 14.71 -11.42
C ARG A 123 12.11 14.44 -12.38
N ALA A 124 11.03 13.78 -11.94
CA ALA A 124 9.83 13.53 -12.76
C ALA A 124 9.15 14.80 -13.27
N LEU A 125 9.36 15.91 -12.57
CA LEU A 125 8.78 17.22 -12.86
C LEU A 125 9.63 18.05 -13.85
N THR A 126 10.81 17.54 -14.21
CA THR A 126 11.65 18.12 -15.25
C THR A 126 10.95 17.98 -16.61
N SER A 127 11.01 19.02 -17.44
CA SER A 127 10.50 18.95 -18.81
C SER A 127 11.29 17.92 -19.61
N SER A 128 10.56 17.02 -20.28
CA SER A 128 11.12 16.06 -21.22
C SER A 128 10.06 15.69 -22.24
N THR A 129 10.45 15.57 -23.49
CA THR A 129 9.63 15.04 -24.59
C THR A 129 9.88 13.54 -24.80
N TYR A 130 10.98 12.99 -24.28
CA TYR A 130 11.34 11.59 -24.44
C TYR A 130 10.54 10.68 -23.48
N ARG A 131 9.74 9.77 -24.05
CA ARG A 131 8.91 8.81 -23.29
C ARG A 131 9.74 7.98 -22.30
N CYS A 132 10.93 7.53 -22.68
CA CYS A 132 11.80 6.74 -21.79
C CYS A 132 12.21 7.52 -20.53
N ARG A 133 12.54 8.80 -20.66
CA ARG A 133 12.90 9.68 -19.53
C ARG A 133 11.69 9.99 -18.66
N ILE A 134 10.52 10.20 -19.26
CA ILE A 134 9.26 10.40 -18.54
C ILE A 134 8.94 9.16 -17.70
N ASN A 135 8.96 7.97 -18.32
CA ASN A 135 8.70 6.72 -17.62
C ASN A 135 9.68 6.53 -16.45
N ALA A 136 10.98 6.67 -16.69
CA ALA A 136 12.00 6.53 -15.66
C ALA A 136 11.79 7.54 -14.51
N GLY A 137 11.47 8.80 -14.84
CA GLY A 137 11.19 9.84 -13.86
C GLY A 137 9.95 9.50 -13.01
N MET A 138 8.84 9.13 -13.64
CA MET A 138 7.59 8.80 -12.94
C MET A 138 7.75 7.55 -12.06
N ILE A 139 8.43 6.51 -12.55
CA ILE A 139 8.73 5.30 -11.77
C ILE A 139 9.58 5.64 -10.55
N ALA A 140 10.64 6.44 -10.73
CA ALA A 140 11.51 6.85 -9.64
C ALA A 140 10.78 7.72 -8.60
N ALA A 141 9.87 8.59 -9.04
CA ALA A 141 9.16 9.51 -8.15
C ALA A 141 8.00 8.84 -7.39
N LEU A 142 7.35 7.83 -7.96
CA LEU A 142 6.31 7.06 -7.28
C LEU A 142 6.88 5.90 -6.46
N GLY A 143 8.02 5.33 -6.86
CA GLY A 143 8.67 4.25 -6.12
C GLY A 143 7.75 3.04 -5.92
N VAL A 144 7.92 2.37 -4.78
CA VAL A 144 7.05 1.26 -4.36
C VAL A 144 5.68 1.81 -3.96
N PRO A 145 4.56 1.18 -4.40
CA PRO A 145 3.21 1.61 -4.04
C PRO A 145 3.01 1.87 -2.55
N ASP A 146 2.81 3.14 -2.23
CA ASP A 146 2.51 3.64 -0.89
C ASP A 146 1.60 4.88 -1.00
N TRP A 147 0.77 5.08 0.02
CA TRP A 147 -0.15 6.21 0.09
C TRP A 147 0.58 7.55 0.27
N THR A 148 1.77 7.56 0.88
CA THR A 148 2.57 8.78 1.11
C THR A 148 3.04 9.45 -0.19
N TYR A 149 3.03 8.72 -1.31
CA TYR A 149 3.43 9.24 -2.62
C TYR A 149 2.24 9.73 -3.45
N LEU A 150 1.01 9.73 -2.94
CA LEU A 150 -0.20 10.07 -3.71
C LEU A 150 -0.38 11.57 -3.93
N ALA A 151 0.27 12.42 -3.15
CA ALA A 151 0.13 13.87 -3.27
C ALA A 151 0.54 14.41 -4.65
N MET A 152 1.78 14.11 -5.07
CA MET A 152 2.31 14.53 -6.37
C MET A 152 1.51 14.06 -7.59
N PRO A 153 1.11 12.78 -7.73
CA PRO A 153 0.31 12.34 -8.86
C PRO A 153 -1.09 12.97 -8.88
N LEU A 154 -1.73 13.20 -7.72
CA LEU A 154 -3.02 13.91 -7.68
C LEU A 154 -2.85 15.35 -8.19
N ALA A 155 -1.85 16.09 -7.71
CA ALA A 155 -1.57 17.44 -8.21
C ALA A 155 -1.28 17.46 -9.73
N LEU A 156 -0.52 16.48 -10.25
CA LEU A 156 -0.25 16.34 -11.69
C LEU A 156 -1.51 16.09 -12.52
N LEU A 157 -2.44 15.27 -12.02
CA LEU A 157 -3.69 14.98 -12.73
C LEU A 157 -4.54 16.24 -12.92
N ARG A 158 -4.49 17.16 -11.95
CA ARG A 158 -5.31 18.38 -11.94
C ARG A 158 -4.63 19.62 -12.53
N CYS A 159 -3.32 19.57 -12.73
CA CYS A 159 -2.59 20.65 -13.40
C CYS A 159 -2.93 20.71 -14.91
N SER A 160 -3.46 21.84 -15.36
CA SER A 160 -4.03 21.99 -16.71
C SER A 160 -3.00 22.30 -17.81
N THR A 161 -1.97 23.10 -17.53
CA THR A 161 -1.14 23.76 -18.58
C THR A 161 0.36 23.49 -18.59
N ARG A 162 0.90 22.60 -17.75
CA ARG A 162 2.27 22.06 -17.91
C ARG A 162 2.29 20.60 -17.47
N ARG A 163 2.97 19.73 -18.24
CA ARG A 163 3.19 18.27 -18.03
C ARG A 163 2.12 17.30 -18.56
N ALA A 164 1.69 17.50 -19.81
CA ALA A 164 0.82 16.56 -20.53
C ALA A 164 1.37 15.10 -20.60
N PRO A 165 2.68 14.85 -20.78
CA PRO A 165 3.18 13.47 -20.87
C PRO A 165 3.12 12.71 -19.53
N GLN A 166 3.49 13.36 -18.42
CA GLN A 166 3.37 12.78 -17.07
C GLN A 166 1.91 12.50 -16.72
N ARG A 167 1.00 13.41 -17.10
CA ARG A 167 -0.43 13.22 -16.87
C ARG A 167 -0.98 12.03 -17.66
N ARG A 168 -0.61 11.87 -18.93
CA ARG A 168 -0.97 10.69 -19.73
C ARG A 168 -0.45 9.40 -19.11
N TRP A 169 0.79 9.42 -18.65
CA TRP A 169 1.36 8.28 -17.91
C TRP A 169 0.52 7.93 -16.67
N LEU A 170 0.09 8.94 -15.90
CA LEU A 170 -0.77 8.71 -14.74
C LEU A 170 -2.17 8.19 -15.10
N GLN A 171 -2.74 8.63 -16.21
CA GLN A 171 -4.04 8.15 -16.68
C GLN A 171 -4.06 6.64 -16.91
N GLU A 172 -2.92 6.05 -17.30
CA GLU A 172 -2.76 4.61 -17.54
C GLU A 172 -2.44 3.82 -16.26
N HIS A 173 -1.70 4.42 -15.32
CA HIS A 173 -1.07 3.66 -14.24
C HIS A 173 -1.57 3.98 -12.83
N PHE A 174 -2.22 5.13 -12.61
CA PHE A 174 -2.55 5.60 -11.27
C PHE A 174 -3.51 4.69 -10.51
N SER A 175 -4.56 4.17 -11.17
CA SER A 175 -5.49 3.25 -10.50
C SER A 175 -4.82 1.96 -10.06
N TYR A 176 -3.90 1.40 -10.87
CA TYR A 176 -3.15 0.23 -10.46
C TYR A 176 -2.24 0.54 -9.28
N TYR A 177 -1.51 1.66 -9.34
CA TYR A 177 -0.65 2.10 -8.25
C TYR A 177 -1.42 2.25 -6.94
N PHE A 178 -2.59 2.91 -6.98
CA PHE A 178 -3.45 3.09 -5.82
C PHE A 178 -4.00 1.76 -5.29
N ALA A 179 -4.44 0.86 -6.17
CA ALA A 179 -4.90 -0.48 -5.79
C ALA A 179 -3.77 -1.32 -5.18
N ALA A 180 -2.55 -1.25 -5.70
CA ALA A 180 -1.39 -1.92 -5.10
C ALA A 180 -1.04 -1.34 -3.73
N ALA A 181 -1.00 -0.01 -3.58
CA ALA A 181 -0.75 0.64 -2.29
C ALA A 181 -1.79 0.24 -1.24
N SER A 182 -3.02 -0.04 -1.66
CA SER A 182 -4.11 -0.46 -0.78
C SER A 182 -3.92 -1.84 -0.13
N LEU A 183 -2.98 -2.63 -0.66
CA LEU A 183 -2.60 -3.91 -0.08
C LEU A 183 -1.59 -3.75 1.08
N SER A 184 -1.15 -2.51 1.38
CA SER A 184 -0.28 -2.22 2.52
C SER A 184 -0.89 -2.79 3.82
N PRO A 185 -0.15 -3.65 4.56
CA PRO A 185 -0.70 -4.34 5.71
C PRO A 185 -1.15 -3.38 6.80
N THR A 186 -0.44 -2.26 6.95
CA THR A 186 -0.74 -1.21 7.93
C THR A 186 -2.06 -0.51 7.63
N TYR A 187 -2.24 -0.08 6.38
CA TYR A 187 -3.28 0.90 6.02
C TYR A 187 -4.46 0.31 5.24
N HIS A 188 -4.46 -0.99 4.92
CA HIS A 188 -5.48 -1.60 4.05
C HIS A 188 -6.93 -1.25 4.42
N ARG A 189 -7.26 -1.15 5.72
CA ARG A 189 -8.62 -0.80 6.17
C ARG A 189 -9.00 0.67 5.97
N CYS A 190 -8.02 1.54 5.74
CA CYS A 190 -8.21 2.97 5.54
C CYS A 190 -8.47 3.33 4.06
N PHE A 191 -8.05 2.46 3.14
CA PHE A 191 -8.17 2.71 1.70
C PHE A 191 -9.60 2.83 1.15
N PRO A 192 -10.64 2.16 1.69
CA PRO A 192 -12.01 2.43 1.26
C PRO A 192 -12.43 3.90 1.46
N ASP A 193 -12.07 4.50 2.60
CA ASP A 193 -12.35 5.92 2.86
C ASP A 193 -11.52 6.83 1.95
N LEU A 194 -10.23 6.48 1.76
CA LEU A 194 -9.35 7.26 0.90
C LEU A 194 -9.78 7.20 -0.57
N TRP A 195 -10.20 6.02 -1.05
CA TRP A 195 -10.75 5.84 -2.39
C TRP A 195 -11.97 6.74 -2.59
N ALA A 196 -12.91 6.75 -1.65
CA ALA A 196 -14.11 7.57 -1.74
C ALA A 196 -13.78 9.07 -1.78
N LEU A 197 -12.79 9.52 -0.99
CA LEU A 197 -12.32 10.90 -1.04
C LEU A 197 -11.68 11.23 -2.39
N ILE A 198 -10.78 10.38 -2.90
CA ILE A 198 -10.12 10.60 -4.19
C ILE A 198 -11.15 10.56 -5.34
N ASP A 199 -12.11 9.63 -5.32
CA ASP A 199 -13.16 9.55 -6.34
C ASP A 199 -14.00 10.82 -6.38
N GLN A 200 -14.45 11.32 -5.21
CA GLN A 200 -15.16 12.59 -5.12
C GLN A 200 -14.29 13.76 -5.60
N TRP A 201 -13.01 13.78 -5.25
CA TRP A 201 -12.06 14.82 -5.66
C TRP A 201 -11.83 14.84 -7.17
N LEU A 202 -11.64 13.66 -7.79
CA LEU A 202 -11.46 13.50 -9.24
C LEU A 202 -12.72 13.93 -10.01
N ARG A 203 -13.91 13.54 -9.53
CA ARG A 203 -15.18 13.95 -10.14
C ARG A 203 -15.40 15.45 -10.04
N ALA A 204 -15.15 16.05 -8.87
CA ALA A 204 -15.26 17.49 -8.67
C ALA A 204 -14.30 18.30 -9.57
N GLY A 205 -13.11 17.76 -9.85
CA GLY A 205 -12.15 18.36 -10.78
C GLY A 205 -12.45 18.11 -12.26
N GLY A 206 -13.56 17.44 -12.60
CA GLY A 206 -13.91 17.10 -13.99
C GLY A 206 -13.00 16.06 -14.64
N LEU A 207 -12.13 15.37 -13.87
CA LEU A 207 -11.13 14.44 -14.38
C LEU A 207 -11.70 13.07 -14.78
N CYS A 208 -12.99 12.85 -14.53
CA CYS A 208 -13.74 11.67 -14.97
C CYS A 208 -14.53 11.93 -16.26
N THR A 209 -14.25 13.02 -17.01
CA THR A 209 -14.90 13.37 -18.29
C THR A 209 -14.07 12.99 -19.51
N ASP A 210 -14.70 12.86 -20.68
CA ASP A 210 -14.17 12.19 -21.89
C ASP A 210 -12.80 12.67 -22.39
N LEU A 211 -12.42 13.93 -22.18
CA LEU A 211 -11.14 14.50 -22.65
C LEU A 211 -9.97 14.30 -21.65
N SER A 212 -10.23 13.83 -20.43
CA SER A 212 -9.25 13.68 -19.35
C SER A 212 -9.24 12.29 -18.70
N ARG A 213 -9.94 11.32 -19.31
CA ARG A 213 -10.31 10.02 -18.75
C ARG A 213 -9.11 9.28 -18.13
N ILE A 214 -9.01 9.38 -16.82
CA ILE A 214 -8.21 8.48 -16.01
C ILE A 214 -8.87 7.09 -16.02
N ILE A 215 -8.07 6.03 -16.15
CA ILE A 215 -8.57 4.67 -15.86
C ILE A 215 -8.76 4.61 -14.35
N TRP A 216 -9.99 4.78 -13.89
CA TRP A 216 -10.36 4.81 -12.46
C TRP A 216 -11.57 3.90 -12.21
N PRO A 217 -11.66 3.21 -11.05
CA PRO A 217 -12.80 2.36 -10.75
C PRO A 217 -14.09 3.17 -10.66
N ALA A 218 -15.12 2.77 -11.41
CA ALA A 218 -16.40 3.50 -11.44
C ALA A 218 -17.17 3.45 -10.12
N SER A 219 -16.86 2.48 -9.26
CA SER A 219 -17.52 2.25 -7.97
C SER A 219 -16.57 1.61 -6.95
N ALA A 220 -16.97 1.67 -5.67
CA ALA A 220 -16.26 1.01 -4.58
C ALA A 220 -16.14 -0.50 -4.81
N LYS A 221 -17.18 -1.12 -5.37
CA LYS A 221 -17.19 -2.55 -5.73
C LYS A 221 -16.16 -2.88 -6.80
N THR A 222 -16.02 -2.01 -7.81
CA THR A 222 -15.00 -2.17 -8.85
C THR A 222 -13.58 -2.01 -8.27
N PHE A 223 -13.40 -1.08 -7.33
CA PHE A 223 -12.13 -0.93 -6.63
C PHE A 223 -11.80 -2.18 -5.79
N GLU A 224 -12.76 -2.70 -5.02
CA GLU A 224 -12.60 -3.94 -4.26
C GLU A 224 -12.26 -5.12 -5.17
N PHE A 225 -12.93 -5.24 -6.33
CA PHE A 225 -12.61 -6.26 -7.32
C PHE A 225 -11.15 -6.17 -7.81
N GLN A 226 -10.64 -4.95 -8.08
CA GLN A 226 -9.23 -4.76 -8.42
C GLN A 226 -8.29 -5.17 -7.28
N GLN A 227 -8.65 -4.89 -6.02
CA GLN A 227 -7.86 -5.33 -4.87
C GLN A 227 -7.79 -6.86 -4.79
N VAL A 228 -8.92 -7.54 -5.01
CA VAL A 228 -8.99 -9.01 -5.04
C VAL A 228 -8.12 -9.57 -6.15
N ALA A 229 -8.20 -9.01 -7.36
CA ALA A 229 -7.37 -9.45 -8.48
C ALA A 229 -5.86 -9.30 -8.20
N LEU A 230 -5.45 -8.22 -7.50
CA LEU A 230 -4.05 -8.05 -7.09
C LEU A 230 -3.61 -9.05 -6.01
N ARG A 231 -4.50 -9.43 -5.09
CA ARG A 231 -4.22 -10.48 -4.11
C ARG A 231 -4.05 -11.84 -4.78
N GLN A 232 -4.89 -12.15 -5.77
CA GLN A 232 -4.75 -13.38 -6.57
C GLN A 232 -3.47 -13.37 -7.40
N ALA A 233 -3.12 -12.24 -8.01
CA ALA A 233 -1.85 -12.08 -8.71
C ALA A 233 -0.66 -12.33 -7.78
N ARG A 234 -0.72 -11.83 -6.54
CA ARG A 234 0.28 -12.10 -5.49
C ARG A 234 0.35 -13.59 -5.14
N GLU A 235 -0.78 -14.27 -4.96
CA GLU A 235 -0.82 -15.71 -4.70
C GLU A 235 -0.10 -16.49 -5.81
N GLY A 236 -0.37 -16.15 -7.07
CA GLY A 236 0.34 -16.75 -8.21
C GLY A 236 1.87 -16.53 -8.15
N LEU A 237 2.35 -15.39 -7.65
CA LEU A 237 3.79 -15.14 -7.46
C LEU A 237 4.39 -15.98 -6.32
N ILE A 238 3.60 -16.27 -5.27
CA ILE A 238 3.98 -17.18 -4.18
C ILE A 238 4.05 -18.62 -4.71
N ASP A 239 3.05 -19.06 -5.49
CA ASP A 239 2.99 -20.40 -6.07
C ASP A 239 4.17 -20.66 -7.03
N CYS A 240 4.60 -19.62 -7.75
CA CYS A 240 5.80 -19.65 -8.59
C CYS A 240 7.11 -19.73 -7.78
N GLY A 241 7.07 -19.53 -6.46
CA GLY A 241 8.24 -19.45 -5.58
C GLY A 241 9.01 -18.13 -5.69
N TRP A 242 8.40 -17.07 -6.23
CA TRP A 242 9.06 -15.78 -6.43
C TRP A 242 8.87 -14.83 -5.25
N LEU A 243 7.86 -15.07 -4.41
CA LEU A 243 7.62 -14.37 -3.15
C LEU A 243 7.53 -15.39 -1.99
N PRO A 244 7.87 -14.99 -0.76
CA PRO A 244 7.70 -15.84 0.41
C PRO A 244 6.22 -16.10 0.69
N ALA A 245 5.90 -17.30 1.17
CA ALA A 245 4.57 -17.64 1.67
C ALA A 245 4.32 -16.91 2.99
N ALA A 246 3.73 -15.72 2.91
CA ALA A 246 3.35 -14.89 4.05
C ALA A 246 1.89 -14.46 3.92
N ASP A 247 1.18 -14.39 5.05
CA ASP A 247 -0.24 -14.03 5.08
C ASP A 247 -0.49 -12.58 4.68
N ARG A 248 0.51 -11.71 4.89
CA ARG A 248 0.40 -10.27 4.62
C ARG A 248 1.38 -9.85 3.54
N PRO A 249 0.98 -8.95 2.61
CA PRO A 249 1.88 -8.38 1.62
C PRO A 249 3.02 -7.62 2.31
N SER A 250 4.24 -7.91 1.90
CA SER A 250 5.42 -7.10 2.24
C SER A 250 5.62 -6.01 1.19
N ARG A 251 6.57 -5.11 1.47
CA ARG A 251 7.03 -4.10 0.50
C ARG A 251 7.55 -4.74 -0.80
N CYS A 252 8.16 -5.92 -0.72
CA CYS A 252 8.62 -6.68 -1.89
C CYS A 252 7.45 -7.12 -2.78
N ASP A 253 6.33 -7.54 -2.18
CA ASP A 253 5.12 -7.95 -2.92
C ASP A 253 4.57 -6.78 -3.72
N LEU A 254 4.42 -5.61 -3.09
CA LEU A 254 3.91 -4.40 -3.75
C LEU A 254 4.83 -3.94 -4.88
N ALA A 255 6.14 -3.97 -4.64
CA ALA A 255 7.14 -3.63 -5.65
C ALA A 255 7.11 -4.57 -6.85
N MET A 256 6.95 -5.88 -6.61
CA MET A 256 6.91 -6.89 -7.67
C MET A 256 5.67 -6.74 -8.53
N LEU A 257 4.48 -6.63 -7.92
CA LEU A 257 3.22 -6.35 -8.61
C LEU A 257 3.34 -5.09 -9.48
N TRP A 258 3.89 -4.02 -8.91
CA TRP A 258 4.11 -2.77 -9.63
C TRP A 258 5.08 -2.89 -10.81
N CYS A 259 6.20 -3.57 -10.63
CA CYS A 259 7.18 -3.81 -11.70
C CYS A 259 6.58 -4.62 -12.86
N ILE A 260 5.73 -5.60 -12.55
CA ILE A 260 5.01 -6.40 -13.56
C ILE A 260 4.06 -5.51 -14.35
N HIS A 261 3.26 -4.69 -13.67
CA HIS A 261 2.34 -3.76 -14.32
C HIS A 261 3.05 -2.75 -15.23
N ILE A 262 4.09 -2.07 -14.73
CA ILE A 262 4.87 -1.11 -15.52
C ILE A 262 5.60 -1.79 -16.68
N GLY A 263 6.01 -3.05 -16.51
CA GLY A 263 6.63 -3.84 -17.57
C GLY A 263 5.70 -4.14 -18.74
N GLY A 264 4.40 -4.02 -18.53
CA GLY A 264 3.37 -4.24 -19.55
C GLY A 264 3.39 -5.66 -20.12
N THR A 265 2.69 -5.83 -21.24
CA THR A 265 2.50 -7.14 -21.88
C THR A 265 3.81 -7.83 -22.24
N GLN A 266 4.82 -7.09 -22.71
CA GLN A 266 6.12 -7.66 -23.08
C GLN A 266 6.85 -8.30 -21.89
N LEU A 267 6.80 -7.67 -20.71
CA LEU A 267 7.37 -8.29 -19.51
C LEU A 267 6.51 -9.48 -19.10
N TYR A 268 5.19 -9.32 -19.09
CA TYR A 268 4.27 -10.38 -18.70
C TYR A 268 4.45 -11.65 -19.55
N GLU A 269 4.52 -11.55 -20.86
CA GLU A 269 4.76 -12.67 -21.78
C GLU A 269 6.09 -13.38 -21.47
N LYS A 270 7.17 -12.62 -21.22
CA LYS A 270 8.46 -13.19 -20.82
C LYS A 270 8.38 -13.92 -19.49
N LEU A 271 7.58 -13.43 -18.54
CA LEU A 271 7.34 -14.09 -17.26
C LEU A 271 6.55 -15.39 -17.44
N VAL A 272 5.50 -15.38 -18.25
CA VAL A 272 4.70 -16.57 -18.59
C VAL A 272 5.55 -17.63 -19.29
N LEU A 273 6.39 -17.24 -20.25
CA LEU A 273 7.34 -18.15 -20.90
C LEU A 273 8.38 -18.72 -19.93
N SER A 274 8.81 -17.94 -18.95
CA SER A 274 9.70 -18.42 -17.89
C SER A 274 9.00 -19.44 -17.00
N GLN A 275 7.72 -19.22 -16.68
CA GLN A 275 6.91 -20.13 -15.87
C GLN A 275 6.64 -21.44 -16.60
N SER A 276 6.29 -21.41 -17.89
CA SER A 276 6.04 -22.61 -18.70
C SER A 276 7.28 -23.51 -18.83
N ARG A 277 8.48 -22.93 -18.72
CA ARG A 277 9.75 -23.66 -18.65
C ARG A 277 10.10 -24.18 -17.25
N GLY A 278 9.19 -24.07 -16.28
CA GLY A 278 9.38 -24.55 -14.91
C GLY A 278 10.34 -23.72 -14.05
N VAL A 279 10.65 -22.48 -14.45
CA VAL A 279 11.61 -21.63 -13.71
C VAL A 279 10.96 -21.13 -12.41
N ARG A 280 11.37 -21.71 -11.29
CA ARG A 280 10.93 -21.31 -9.94
C ARG A 280 11.70 -20.15 -9.32
N ARG A 281 12.77 -19.69 -9.97
CA ARG A 281 13.54 -18.52 -9.51
C ARG A 281 12.92 -17.25 -10.09
N CYS A 282 12.81 -16.21 -9.28
CA CYS A 282 12.36 -14.90 -9.75
C CYS A 282 13.26 -14.42 -10.93
N PRO A 283 12.67 -14.14 -12.11
CA PRO A 283 13.42 -13.77 -13.30
C PRO A 283 14.35 -12.57 -13.07
N ALA A 284 15.57 -12.64 -13.60
CA ALA A 284 16.61 -11.63 -13.35
C ALA A 284 16.17 -10.22 -13.73
N LEU A 285 15.43 -10.08 -14.84
CA LEU A 285 14.88 -8.79 -15.29
C LEU A 285 13.89 -8.19 -14.27
N LEU A 286 13.07 -9.01 -13.63
CA LEU A 286 12.12 -8.56 -12.61
C LEU A 286 12.87 -8.12 -11.34
N ARG A 287 13.87 -8.90 -10.90
CA ARG A 287 14.75 -8.53 -9.79
C ARG A 287 15.49 -7.22 -10.04
N GLN A 288 16.02 -7.03 -11.25
CA GLN A 288 16.70 -5.79 -11.64
C GLN A 288 15.75 -4.59 -11.55
N ARG A 289 14.51 -4.74 -12.04
CA ARG A 289 13.49 -3.68 -11.94
C ARG A 289 13.11 -3.36 -10.50
N MET A 290 12.97 -4.37 -9.64
CA MET A 290 12.71 -4.16 -8.21
C MET A 290 13.84 -3.41 -7.53
N ARG A 291 15.10 -3.78 -7.78
CA ARG A 291 16.27 -3.05 -7.23
C ARG A 291 16.40 -1.63 -7.77
N ALA A 292 16.01 -1.41 -9.02
CA ALA A 292 15.95 -0.05 -9.58
C ALA A 292 14.86 0.80 -8.93
N LEU A 293 13.79 0.17 -8.42
CA LEU A 293 12.70 0.85 -7.72
C LEU A 293 13.06 1.18 -6.27
N ASP A 294 13.69 0.24 -5.57
CA ASP A 294 14.19 0.42 -4.21
C ASP A 294 15.42 -0.52 -4.02
N PRO A 295 16.64 0.02 -3.88
CA PRO A 295 17.87 -0.77 -3.79
C PRO A 295 17.92 -1.72 -2.59
N ARG A 296 17.07 -1.49 -1.57
CA ARG A 296 17.01 -2.33 -0.36
C ARG A 296 16.16 -3.58 -0.56
N LEU A 297 15.42 -3.68 -1.67
CA LEU A 297 14.61 -4.86 -1.96
C LEU A 297 15.50 -5.98 -2.47
N ASP A 298 15.61 -7.03 -1.67
CA ASP A 298 16.13 -8.30 -2.14
C ASP A 298 15.04 -9.37 -2.08
N VAL A 299 14.94 -10.15 -3.16
CA VAL A 299 14.05 -11.30 -3.18
C VAL A 299 14.84 -12.45 -2.58
N ILE A 300 14.62 -12.71 -1.29
CA ILE A 300 15.24 -13.83 -0.58
C ILE A 300 14.90 -15.11 -1.35
N ILE A 301 15.94 -15.74 -1.90
CA ILE A 301 15.82 -17.01 -2.61
C ILE A 301 15.48 -18.05 -1.56
N MET A 302 14.22 -18.49 -1.52
CA MET A 302 13.87 -19.64 -0.69
C MET A 302 14.63 -20.87 -1.23
N PRO A 303 15.36 -21.60 -0.38
CA PRO A 303 15.93 -22.88 -0.78
C PRO A 303 14.81 -23.81 -1.24
N ARG A 304 15.12 -24.66 -2.21
CA ARG A 304 14.20 -25.65 -2.79
C ARG A 304 13.33 -26.26 -1.68
N ARG A 305 12.00 -26.21 -1.81
CA ARG A 305 11.17 -27.30 -1.27
C ARG A 305 11.70 -28.55 -1.94
N THR A 306 12.50 -29.33 -1.21
CA THR A 306 12.84 -30.69 -1.58
C THR A 306 11.52 -31.38 -1.87
N ASN A 307 11.39 -31.90 -3.08
CA ASN A 307 10.27 -32.73 -3.47
C ASN A 307 10.05 -33.75 -2.35
N LEU A 308 8.89 -33.70 -1.68
CA LEU A 308 8.37 -34.94 -1.11
C LEU A 308 8.25 -35.91 -2.30
N PRO A 309 8.83 -37.12 -2.23
CA PRO A 309 8.63 -38.09 -3.27
C PRO A 309 7.13 -38.38 -3.37
N ASN A 310 6.54 -38.10 -4.53
CA ASN A 310 5.31 -38.74 -4.93
C ASN A 310 5.50 -40.25 -4.90
N SER A 311 4.41 -40.98 -4.63
CA SER A 311 4.23 -42.40 -4.95
C SER A 311 4.86 -43.41 -3.98
N LEU A 312 4.12 -43.73 -2.92
CA LEU A 312 3.96 -45.12 -2.49
C LEU A 312 3.16 -45.85 -3.58
N ALA A 313 3.86 -46.42 -4.56
CA ALA A 313 3.36 -47.52 -5.37
C ALA A 313 4.02 -48.81 -4.83
N PRO A 314 3.27 -49.92 -4.75
CA PRO A 314 3.76 -51.15 -4.12
C PRO A 314 4.86 -51.79 -4.96
N ALA A 315 5.87 -52.33 -4.27
CA ALA A 315 6.98 -53.03 -4.89
C ALA A 315 6.53 -54.31 -5.62
N PRO A 316 7.07 -54.62 -6.81
CA PRO A 316 6.86 -55.91 -7.44
C PRO A 316 7.74 -56.96 -6.75
N THR A 317 7.12 -57.98 -6.15
CA THR A 317 7.81 -59.19 -5.69
C THR A 317 8.27 -59.99 -6.90
N ALA A 318 9.56 -59.91 -7.22
CA ALA A 318 10.24 -60.86 -8.08
C ALA A 318 10.65 -62.08 -7.25
N GLY A 319 10.39 -63.26 -7.79
CA GLY A 319 10.51 -64.54 -7.10
C GLY A 319 11.94 -64.95 -6.75
N LEU A 320 12.03 -65.79 -5.73
CA LEU A 320 13.16 -66.67 -5.48
C LEU A 320 12.69 -68.09 -5.77
N GLY A 321 13.26 -68.69 -6.82
CA GLY A 321 13.23 -70.12 -7.02
C GLY A 321 14.04 -70.80 -5.91
N GLY A 322 13.42 -71.76 -5.26
CA GLY A 322 14.08 -72.75 -4.41
C GLY A 322 13.61 -74.12 -4.85
N ARG A 323 14.50 -74.87 -5.48
CA ARG A 323 14.34 -76.28 -5.86
C ARG A 323 15.26 -77.06 -4.91
N ILE A 324 14.69 -77.86 -4.01
CA ILE A 324 15.39 -78.96 -3.34
C ILE A 324 14.35 -80.09 -3.18
N ASP A 325 14.66 -81.19 -3.86
CA ASP A 325 14.17 -82.59 -3.80
C ASP A 325 12.67 -82.91 -3.71
#